data_AF-A0A126QVH8-F1
#
_entry.id   AF-A0A126QVH8-F1
#
_cell.length_a   1.000
_cell.length_b   1.000
_cell.length_c   1.000
_cell.angle_alpha   90.00
_cell.angle_beta   90.00
_cell.angle_gamma   90.00
#
_symmetry.space_group_name_H-M   'P 1'
#
loop_
_entity.id
_entity.type
_entity.pdbx_description
1 polymer ?
#
loop_
_entity_poly.entity_id
_entity_poly.type
_entity_poly.pdbx_seq_one_letter_code
_entity_poly.pdbx_strand_id
1 'polypeptide(L)'
;MNSKILAIAIVAIIAVGGVAAYLAFSNNGGSGSDDSGMRIVGRVNSEGSGIILVPGEEPTDYITVQKEMPGLGAKYIYNEVEGNYYVLHPENWGGKIFGTPGAATIQHVQLAEVVKYMGLNYTSYMLGTELKADTVYYVAGVTGFEDFMNKMKTTPFTGYFTWEAQYSAALAYEAETFPSLVMTNNIFPDHTCCIIGTNAASWSKNSEALEVFLKVYVDAVNEINVALNDTSSADYATLLQVAAKRVVMPDALTPAEKTEAYKSALQNVTYVYADSNKGSLNDLRNDIAAIAESLYNSGQIGKSASDLGFNSYADLAKKFVDSKYMEKALSGDVKKLEKLNIINVAVISGDIHQIALWYAIEKGMFEEYNLEIKTFAQGNGPAVFTLLENGEANIGFLGAPPMTINSMNKELITA
;
A
#
# COMPACT_ATOMS: atom_id res chain seq x y z
N MET A 1 -51.19 -3.69 -25.17
CA MET A 1 -50.25 -4.82 -25.38
C MET A 1 -49.04 -4.24 -26.11
N ASN A 2 -48.00 -3.82 -25.38
CA ASN A 2 -46.83 -4.63 -24.95
C ASN A 2 -45.95 -5.05 -26.14
N SER A 3 -44.61 -4.97 -26.17
CA SER A 3 -43.53 -4.34 -25.37
C SER A 3 -42.21 -5.00 -25.83
N LYS A 4 -41.05 -4.41 -25.46
CA LYS A 4 -39.67 -4.97 -25.42
C LYS A 4 -38.81 -4.71 -26.68
N ILE A 5 -37.61 -4.12 -26.65
CA ILE A 5 -36.62 -3.66 -25.63
C ILE A 5 -35.81 -2.54 -26.35
N LEU A 6 -35.86 -1.27 -25.95
CA LEU A 6 -35.08 -0.52 -24.95
C LEU A 6 -33.54 -0.49 -25.14
N ALA A 7 -33.03 0.74 -25.19
CA ALA A 7 -31.65 1.19 -25.33
C ALA A 7 -30.75 0.85 -24.13
N ILE A 8 -29.44 0.70 -24.40
CA ILE A 8 -28.36 1.19 -23.53
C ILE A 8 -27.26 1.77 -24.42
N ALA A 9 -27.15 3.10 -24.42
CA ALA A 9 -25.89 3.80 -24.59
C ALA A 9 -25.34 4.06 -23.18
N ILE A 10 -24.04 3.84 -22.94
CA ILE A 10 -23.24 4.57 -21.93
C ILE A 10 -21.75 4.27 -22.17
N VAL A 11 -21.08 5.33 -22.66
CA VAL A 11 -19.80 5.86 -22.21
C VAL A 11 -18.54 4.99 -22.36
N ALA A 12 -17.89 5.14 -23.52
CA ALA A 12 -16.44 5.10 -23.63
C ALA A 12 -15.88 6.43 -23.08
N ILE A 13 -15.28 6.42 -21.89
CA ILE A 13 -14.37 7.49 -21.45
C ILE A 13 -12.95 7.10 -21.85
N ILE A 14 -12.44 7.96 -22.70
CA ILE A 14 -11.16 8.03 -23.37
C ILE A 14 -10.00 7.98 -22.36
N ALA A 15 -9.22 6.90 -22.44
CA ALA A 15 -7.84 6.85 -21.96
C ALA A 15 -6.91 7.54 -22.98
N VAL A 16 -7.06 8.84 -23.17
CA VAL A 16 -6.12 9.71 -23.91
C VAL A 16 -6.20 11.11 -23.30
N GLY A 17 -5.48 11.32 -22.20
CA GLY A 17 -5.40 12.62 -21.53
C GLY A 17 -4.07 12.91 -20.83
N GLY A 18 -3.06 12.04 -20.98
CA GLY A 18 -1.79 12.16 -20.26
C GLY A 18 -0.67 12.93 -20.98
N VAL A 19 -0.80 13.22 -22.28
CA VAL A 19 0.35 13.73 -23.07
C VAL A 19 0.23 15.23 -23.39
N ALA A 20 -0.97 15.82 -23.38
CA ALA A 20 -1.15 17.24 -23.76
C ALA A 20 -1.09 18.23 -22.56
N ALA A 21 -1.34 17.78 -21.33
CA ALA A 21 -1.19 18.63 -20.14
C ALA A 21 0.28 18.80 -19.69
N TYR A 22 1.18 17.93 -20.18
CA TYR A 22 2.61 17.94 -19.87
C TYR A 22 3.34 19.20 -20.38
N LEU A 23 2.82 19.87 -21.41
CA LEU A 23 3.47 21.03 -22.03
C LEU A 23 2.97 22.39 -21.51
N ALA A 24 1.95 22.43 -20.64
CA ALA A 24 1.37 23.69 -20.15
C ALA A 24 1.82 24.07 -18.73
N PHE A 25 2.50 23.19 -17.99
CA PHE A 25 2.89 23.46 -16.59
C PHE A 25 4.38 23.28 -16.28
N SER A 26 5.23 22.88 -17.23
CA SER A 26 6.69 22.77 -16.99
C SER A 26 7.45 24.11 -17.08
N ASN A 27 6.75 25.25 -17.25
CA ASN A 27 7.36 26.54 -17.53
C ASN A 27 7.06 27.63 -16.49
N ASN A 28 7.03 27.25 -15.21
CA ASN A 28 7.22 28.22 -14.12
C ASN A 28 8.37 27.77 -13.22
N GLY A 29 9.57 27.78 -13.78
CA GLY A 29 10.81 27.86 -13.02
C GLY A 29 10.88 29.20 -12.32
N GLY A 30 10.29 29.27 -11.12
CA GLY A 30 10.48 30.35 -10.17
C GLY A 30 11.62 30.00 -9.23
N SER A 31 12.77 30.63 -9.43
CA SER A 31 13.86 30.67 -8.46
C SER A 31 13.39 31.41 -7.19
N GLY A 32 12.96 30.66 -6.19
CA GLY A 32 12.60 31.14 -4.86
C GLY A 32 12.77 30.00 -3.88
N SER A 33 13.47 30.25 -2.77
CA SER A 33 13.83 29.29 -1.73
C SER A 33 12.64 28.84 -0.86
N ASP A 34 11.52 28.47 -1.48
CA ASP A 34 10.38 27.89 -0.79
C ASP A 34 10.52 26.36 -0.84
N ASP A 35 10.55 25.73 0.34
CA ASP A 35 10.60 24.29 0.58
C ASP A 35 9.31 23.59 0.07
N SER A 36 9.03 23.73 -1.22
CA SER A 36 7.92 23.10 -1.94
C SER A 36 8.34 21.68 -2.35
N GLY A 37 7.37 20.77 -2.44
CA GLY A 37 7.61 19.40 -2.85
C GLY A 37 6.92 18.36 -1.97
N MET A 38 6.97 17.12 -2.43
CA MET A 38 6.31 16.00 -1.76
C MET A 38 7.10 15.58 -0.52
N ARG A 39 6.39 15.26 0.57
CA ARG A 39 6.95 14.80 1.85
C ARG A 39 6.19 13.60 2.36
N ILE A 40 6.90 12.75 3.08
CA ILE A 40 6.34 11.67 3.89
C ILE A 40 6.45 12.09 5.35
N VAL A 41 5.33 12.06 6.07
CA VAL A 41 5.24 12.62 7.44
C VAL A 41 4.85 11.58 8.49
N GLY A 42 4.59 10.34 8.09
CA GLY A 42 4.26 9.25 9.01
C GLY A 42 4.16 7.91 8.31
N ARG A 43 4.17 6.84 9.12
CA ARG A 43 3.81 5.48 8.69
C ARG A 43 2.31 5.27 8.83
N VAL A 44 1.81 4.21 8.21
CA VAL A 44 0.43 3.73 8.36
C VAL A 44 0.41 2.26 8.82
N ASN A 45 1.32 1.45 8.26
CA ASN A 45 1.52 0.05 8.61
C ASN A 45 2.89 -0.44 8.12
N SER A 46 3.26 -1.66 8.52
CA SER A 46 4.44 -2.38 8.02
C SER A 46 4.11 -3.69 7.30
N GLU A 47 2.88 -4.20 7.34
CA GLU A 47 2.52 -5.37 6.53
C GLU A 47 1.03 -5.39 6.14
N GLY A 48 0.59 -6.52 5.55
CA GLY A 48 -0.79 -6.74 5.13
C GLY A 48 -0.92 -7.14 3.67
N SER A 49 -0.03 -7.97 3.13
CA SER A 49 -0.16 -8.54 1.80
C SER A 49 0.22 -10.01 1.79
N GLY A 50 -0.23 -10.74 0.77
CA GLY A 50 0.13 -12.14 0.62
C GLY A 50 -0.18 -12.69 -0.76
N ILE A 51 0.38 -13.86 -1.04
CA ILE A 51 0.18 -14.60 -2.28
C ILE A 51 -0.87 -15.68 -2.02
N ILE A 52 -1.96 -15.60 -2.77
CA ILE A 52 -2.99 -16.64 -2.84
C ILE A 52 -2.76 -17.46 -4.10
N LEU A 53 -2.85 -18.78 -4.00
CA LEU A 53 -2.79 -19.69 -5.13
C LEU A 53 -4.18 -20.00 -5.66
N VAL A 54 -4.25 -20.40 -6.92
CA VAL A 54 -5.49 -20.94 -7.46
C VAL A 54 -5.79 -22.33 -6.85
N PRO A 55 -7.06 -22.74 -6.83
CA PRO A 55 -7.46 -24.04 -6.29
C PRO A 55 -6.75 -25.20 -7.00
N GLY A 56 -6.25 -26.14 -6.21
CA GLY A 56 -5.50 -27.32 -6.69
C GLY A 56 -3.98 -27.12 -6.83
N GLU A 57 -3.46 -25.91 -6.64
CA GLU A 57 -2.02 -25.68 -6.47
C GLU A 57 -1.61 -25.98 -5.02
N GLU A 58 -0.49 -26.65 -4.82
CA GLU A 58 0.00 -27.03 -3.49
C GLU A 58 1.08 -26.03 -3.02
N PRO A 59 0.87 -25.28 -1.91
CA PRO A 59 1.85 -24.30 -1.43
C PRO A 59 3.26 -24.87 -1.22
N THR A 60 3.35 -26.14 -0.80
CA THR A 60 4.62 -26.83 -0.55
C THR A 60 5.46 -27.06 -1.80
N ASP A 61 4.85 -27.05 -2.99
CA ASP A 61 5.58 -27.14 -4.26
C ASP A 61 6.41 -25.88 -4.51
N TYR A 62 6.00 -24.74 -3.95
CA TYR A 62 6.65 -23.45 -4.17
C TYR A 62 7.55 -23.03 -3.01
N ILE A 63 7.09 -23.27 -1.77
CA ILE A 63 7.78 -22.88 -0.56
C ILE A 63 7.62 -23.96 0.51
N THR A 64 8.74 -24.39 1.10
CA THR A 64 8.74 -25.22 2.32
C THR A 64 9.16 -24.40 3.54
N VAL A 65 8.36 -24.45 4.60
CA VAL A 65 8.67 -23.79 5.87
C VAL A 65 9.32 -24.78 6.82
N GLN A 66 10.49 -24.45 7.35
CA GLN A 66 11.23 -25.32 8.27
C GLN A 66 11.98 -24.53 9.35
N LYS A 67 12.25 -25.16 10.49
CA LYS A 67 13.03 -24.57 11.60
C LYS A 67 14.54 -24.71 11.42
N GLU A 68 14.96 -25.75 10.70
CA GLU A 68 16.38 -26.05 10.50
C GLU A 68 16.93 -25.28 9.31
N MET A 69 18.19 -24.83 9.42
CA MET A 69 18.86 -24.14 8.34
C MET A 69 18.92 -25.04 7.09
N PRO A 70 18.48 -24.56 5.92
CA PRO A 70 18.53 -25.32 4.67
C PRO A 70 19.96 -25.68 4.28
N GLY A 71 20.10 -26.78 3.52
CA GLY A 71 21.39 -27.22 3.01
C GLY A 71 22.06 -26.19 2.10
N LEU A 72 23.40 -26.31 1.96
CA LEU A 72 24.20 -25.42 1.12
C LEU A 72 23.65 -25.35 -0.31
N GLY A 73 23.39 -24.14 -0.79
CA GLY A 73 22.89 -23.89 -2.15
C GLY A 73 21.37 -23.72 -2.27
N ALA A 74 20.60 -24.03 -1.22
CA ALA A 74 19.17 -23.73 -1.18
C ALA A 74 18.90 -22.22 -1.25
N LYS A 75 17.82 -21.83 -1.93
CA LYS A 75 17.30 -20.46 -1.92
C LYS A 75 16.30 -20.36 -0.79
N TYR A 76 16.53 -19.46 0.16
CA TYR A 76 15.62 -19.31 1.29
C TYR A 76 15.59 -17.88 1.80
N ILE A 77 14.50 -17.56 2.48
CA ILE A 77 14.35 -16.34 3.26
C ILE A 77 14.23 -16.75 4.72
N TYR A 78 15.05 -16.16 5.59
CA TYR A 78 14.98 -16.40 7.03
C TYR A 78 14.13 -15.32 7.67
N ASN A 79 13.09 -15.72 8.39
CA ASN A 79 12.30 -14.84 9.23
C ASN A 79 12.84 -14.93 10.66
N GLU A 80 13.49 -13.87 11.11
CA GLU A 80 14.09 -13.81 12.45
C GLU A 80 13.04 -13.79 13.57
N VAL A 81 11.86 -13.20 13.31
CA VAL A 81 10.77 -13.06 14.28
C VAL A 81 10.16 -14.41 14.63
N GLU A 82 9.86 -15.22 13.61
CA GLU A 82 9.30 -16.55 13.80
C GLU A 82 10.36 -17.65 13.98
N GLY A 83 11.62 -17.36 13.63
CA GLY A 83 12.69 -18.33 13.56
C GLY A 83 12.42 -19.42 12.51
N ASN A 84 11.86 -19.05 11.37
CA ASN A 84 11.48 -19.94 10.27
C ASN A 84 12.31 -19.67 9.02
N TYR A 85 12.70 -20.72 8.32
CA TYR A 85 13.26 -20.67 6.97
C TYR A 85 12.17 -20.97 5.95
N TYR A 86 11.96 -20.06 5.02
CA TYR A 86 11.08 -20.20 3.87
C TYR A 86 11.94 -20.61 2.68
N VAL A 87 12.05 -21.91 2.46
CA VAL A 87 12.84 -22.50 1.37
C VAL A 87 12.04 -22.39 0.09
N LEU A 88 12.56 -21.62 -0.86
CA LEU A 88 11.99 -21.42 -2.17
C LEU A 88 12.42 -22.58 -3.08
N HIS A 89 11.53 -23.03 -3.96
CA HIS A 89 11.78 -24.09 -4.95
C HIS A 89 11.78 -23.54 -6.38
N PRO A 90 12.83 -22.82 -6.84
CA PRO A 90 12.85 -22.09 -8.10
C PRO A 90 12.38 -22.88 -9.33
N GLU A 91 12.64 -24.18 -9.36
CA GLU A 91 12.25 -25.10 -10.41
C GLU A 91 10.73 -25.18 -10.63
N ASN A 92 9.93 -24.89 -9.60
CA ASN A 92 8.48 -24.94 -9.65
C ASN A 92 7.84 -23.56 -9.91
N TRP A 93 8.63 -22.49 -9.89
CA TRP A 93 8.17 -21.13 -10.21
C TRP A 93 8.26 -20.82 -11.71
N GLY A 94 9.18 -21.46 -12.43
CA GLY A 94 9.32 -21.32 -13.88
C GLY A 94 8.02 -21.57 -14.65
N GLY A 95 7.64 -20.64 -15.53
CA GLY A 95 6.43 -20.72 -16.34
C GLY A 95 5.14 -20.33 -15.62
N LYS A 96 5.20 -19.97 -14.33
CA LYS A 96 4.01 -19.62 -13.54
C LYS A 96 3.57 -18.18 -13.79
N ILE A 97 2.26 -17.93 -13.66
CA ILE A 97 1.64 -16.64 -13.97
C ILE A 97 0.95 -16.10 -12.72
N PHE A 98 1.38 -14.93 -12.25
CA PHE A 98 0.82 -14.30 -11.06
C PHE A 98 0.09 -12.99 -11.39
N GLY A 99 -1.09 -12.78 -10.82
CA GLY A 99 -1.72 -11.46 -10.81
C GLY A 99 -0.97 -10.50 -9.89
N THR A 100 -0.94 -9.20 -10.23
CA THR A 100 -0.51 -8.13 -9.31
C THR A 100 -1.40 -6.89 -9.47
N PRO A 101 -1.55 -6.04 -8.44
CA PRO A 101 -2.40 -4.84 -8.50
C PRO A 101 -1.93 -3.81 -9.53
N GLY A 102 -0.62 -3.74 -9.78
CA GLY A 102 -0.05 -2.89 -10.82
C GLY A 102 1.46 -2.83 -10.70
N ALA A 103 2.14 -2.44 -11.79
CA ALA A 103 3.61 -2.40 -11.83
C ALA A 103 4.24 -1.49 -10.76
N ALA A 104 3.51 -0.45 -10.34
CA ALA A 104 3.95 0.53 -9.34
C ALA A 104 3.53 0.19 -7.90
N THR A 105 3.04 -1.03 -7.61
CA THR A 105 2.59 -1.44 -6.27
C THR A 105 3.62 -2.30 -5.55
N ILE A 106 3.59 -2.29 -4.22
CA ILE A 106 4.57 -3.04 -3.40
C ILE A 106 4.52 -4.55 -3.68
N GLN A 107 3.33 -5.11 -3.91
CA GLN A 107 3.16 -6.53 -4.24
C GLN A 107 3.91 -6.90 -5.54
N HIS A 108 3.88 -6.01 -6.53
CA HIS A 108 4.60 -6.24 -7.78
C HIS A 108 6.11 -6.15 -7.60
N VAL A 109 6.59 -5.16 -6.85
CA VAL A 109 8.01 -4.98 -6.55
C VAL A 109 8.55 -6.16 -5.75
N GLN A 110 7.87 -6.55 -4.67
CA GLN A 110 8.27 -7.67 -3.83
C GLN A 110 8.25 -9.00 -4.59
N LEU A 111 7.24 -9.23 -5.45
CA LEU A 111 7.24 -10.41 -6.31
C LEU A 111 8.47 -10.44 -7.22
N ALA A 112 8.78 -9.32 -7.87
CA ALA A 112 9.96 -9.20 -8.73
C ALA A 112 11.25 -9.49 -7.96
N GLU A 113 11.37 -9.02 -6.72
CA GLU A 113 12.52 -9.25 -5.85
C GLU A 113 12.68 -10.73 -5.48
N VAL A 114 11.60 -11.42 -5.07
CA VAL A 114 11.62 -12.87 -4.81
C VAL A 114 12.03 -13.66 -6.06
N VAL A 115 11.42 -13.34 -7.20
CA VAL A 115 11.71 -13.99 -8.49
C VAL A 115 13.17 -13.81 -8.90
N LYS A 116 13.69 -12.58 -8.79
CA LYS A 116 15.09 -12.27 -9.07
C LYS A 116 16.04 -12.98 -8.10
N TYR A 117 15.69 -13.06 -6.82
CA TYR A 117 16.48 -13.78 -5.81
C TYR A 117 16.59 -15.29 -6.11
N MET A 118 15.52 -15.88 -6.65
CA MET A 118 15.53 -17.25 -7.18
C MET A 118 16.38 -17.43 -8.43
N GLY A 119 16.80 -16.35 -9.09
CA GLY A 119 17.57 -16.38 -10.34
C GLY A 119 16.71 -16.54 -11.59
N LEU A 120 15.41 -16.23 -11.50
CA LEU A 120 14.46 -16.33 -12.60
C LEU A 120 14.23 -14.94 -13.24
N ASN A 121 13.81 -14.96 -14.50
CA ASN A 121 13.34 -13.76 -15.20
C ASN A 121 11.93 -13.38 -14.73
N TYR A 122 11.60 -12.08 -14.77
CA TYR A 122 10.28 -11.56 -14.43
C TYR A 122 9.77 -10.66 -15.54
N THR A 123 8.63 -11.00 -16.16
CA THR A 123 8.09 -10.25 -17.31
C THR A 123 6.56 -10.33 -17.41
N SER A 124 5.94 -9.42 -18.15
CA SER A 124 4.49 -9.43 -18.35
C SER A 124 4.03 -10.63 -19.18
N TYR A 125 2.95 -11.28 -18.76
CA TYR A 125 2.21 -12.27 -19.54
C TYR A 125 1.25 -11.58 -20.52
N MET A 126 1.13 -12.14 -21.72
CA MET A 126 0.06 -11.86 -22.66
C MET A 126 -0.54 -13.18 -23.11
N LEU A 127 -1.83 -13.20 -23.44
CA LEU A 127 -2.50 -14.41 -23.90
C LEU A 127 -1.78 -14.98 -25.12
N GLY A 128 -1.41 -16.26 -25.05
CA GLY A 128 -0.66 -16.95 -26.10
C GLY A 128 0.87 -16.84 -25.99
N THR A 129 1.41 -16.15 -24.97
CA THR A 129 2.84 -16.20 -24.66
C THR A 129 3.29 -17.62 -24.37
N GLU A 130 4.32 -18.07 -25.07
CA GLU A 130 5.02 -19.33 -24.78
C GLU A 130 5.77 -19.20 -23.44
N LEU A 131 5.42 -20.07 -22.50
CA LEU A 131 5.93 -20.05 -21.13
C LEU A 131 7.29 -20.74 -21.04
N LYS A 132 8.25 -20.10 -20.38
CA LYS A 132 9.61 -20.61 -20.21
C LYS A 132 9.88 -21.00 -18.76
N ALA A 133 10.63 -22.09 -18.58
CA ALA A 133 11.00 -22.60 -17.26
C ALA A 133 11.96 -21.69 -16.47
N ASP A 134 12.59 -20.71 -17.12
CA ASP A 134 13.47 -19.73 -16.47
C ASP A 134 12.77 -18.40 -16.17
N THR A 135 11.45 -18.32 -16.35
CA THR A 135 10.71 -17.06 -16.32
C THR A 135 9.42 -17.19 -15.51
N VAL A 136 9.23 -16.31 -14.53
CA VAL A 136 7.93 -16.06 -13.88
C VAL A 136 7.25 -14.91 -14.58
N TYR A 137 5.96 -15.07 -14.83
CA TYR A 137 5.18 -14.06 -15.54
C TYR A 137 4.20 -13.36 -14.62
N TYR A 138 3.87 -12.11 -14.94
CA TYR A 138 2.86 -11.35 -14.22
C TYR A 138 1.75 -10.81 -15.14
N VAL A 139 0.55 -10.66 -14.58
CA VAL A 139 -0.51 -9.82 -15.15
C VAL A 139 -0.77 -8.67 -14.20
N ALA A 140 -0.52 -7.44 -14.66
CA ALA A 140 -0.77 -6.24 -13.87
C ALA A 140 -2.25 -5.84 -13.91
N GLY A 141 -2.68 -5.04 -12.92
CA GLY A 141 -4.04 -4.51 -12.86
C GLY A 141 -5.07 -5.50 -12.35
N VAL A 142 -4.66 -6.54 -11.61
CA VAL A 142 -5.57 -7.41 -10.86
C VAL A 142 -5.84 -6.74 -9.53
N THR A 143 -6.98 -6.04 -9.37
CA THR A 143 -7.17 -5.05 -8.28
C THR A 143 -7.97 -5.55 -7.08
N GLY A 144 -8.08 -6.86 -6.89
CA GLY A 144 -8.82 -7.44 -5.76
C GLY A 144 -9.29 -8.85 -6.05
N PHE A 145 -9.87 -9.52 -5.05
CA PHE A 145 -10.23 -10.93 -5.15
C PHE A 145 -11.34 -11.17 -6.19
N GLU A 146 -12.31 -10.27 -6.30
CA GLU A 146 -13.38 -10.38 -7.30
C GLU A 146 -12.86 -10.22 -8.74
N ASP A 147 -11.95 -9.27 -8.98
CA ASP A 147 -11.32 -9.10 -10.29
C ASP A 147 -10.45 -10.31 -10.65
N PHE A 148 -9.72 -10.86 -9.67
CA PHE A 148 -8.96 -12.09 -9.83
C PHE A 148 -9.86 -13.27 -10.24
N MET A 149 -10.96 -13.51 -9.53
CA MET A 149 -11.96 -14.53 -9.89
C MET A 149 -12.50 -14.36 -11.31
N ASN A 150 -12.75 -13.12 -11.73
CA ASN A 150 -13.23 -12.84 -13.08
C ASN A 150 -12.16 -13.12 -14.15
N LYS A 151 -10.90 -12.75 -13.91
CA LYS A 151 -9.82 -12.92 -14.88
C LYS A 151 -9.30 -14.35 -14.98
N MET A 152 -9.41 -15.16 -13.92
CA MET A 152 -9.10 -16.60 -13.97
C MET A 152 -9.92 -17.36 -15.01
N LYS A 153 -11.09 -16.84 -15.42
CA LYS A 153 -11.92 -17.44 -16.48
C LYS A 153 -11.25 -17.47 -17.85
N THR A 154 -10.27 -16.59 -18.09
CA THR A 154 -9.60 -16.44 -19.39
C THR A 154 -8.08 -16.46 -19.30
N THR A 155 -7.52 -16.39 -18.09
CA THR A 155 -6.08 -16.34 -17.84
C THR A 155 -5.68 -17.52 -16.95
N PRO A 156 -4.68 -18.34 -17.34
CA PRO A 156 -4.24 -19.49 -16.56
C PRO A 156 -3.32 -19.05 -15.41
N PHE A 157 -3.89 -18.35 -14.43
CA PHE A 157 -3.15 -17.93 -13.24
C PHE A 157 -2.70 -19.14 -12.41
N THR A 158 -1.52 -19.02 -11.83
CA THR A 158 -1.03 -19.84 -10.72
C THR A 158 -1.45 -19.24 -9.39
N GLY A 159 -1.48 -17.91 -9.30
CA GLY A 159 -1.86 -17.21 -8.09
C GLY A 159 -2.00 -15.71 -8.29
N TYR A 160 -2.23 -15.00 -7.20
CA TYR A 160 -2.39 -13.56 -7.16
C TYR A 160 -1.78 -13.01 -5.88
N PHE A 161 -0.92 -11.99 -6.02
CA PHE A 161 -0.33 -11.28 -4.90
C PHE A 161 -1.16 -10.04 -4.60
N THR A 162 -1.82 -10.01 -3.43
CA THR A 162 -2.78 -8.98 -3.07
C THR A 162 -2.55 -8.42 -1.67
N TRP A 163 -3.19 -7.29 -1.40
CA TRP A 163 -3.21 -6.63 -0.10
C TRP A 163 -4.44 -7.05 0.72
N GLU A 164 -4.40 -6.77 2.02
CA GLU A 164 -5.55 -6.91 2.91
C GLU A 164 -6.60 -5.81 2.66
N ALA A 165 -7.90 -6.07 2.73
CA ALA A 165 -8.53 -7.31 3.19
C ALA A 165 -8.79 -8.35 2.09
N GLN A 166 -8.28 -8.13 0.87
CA GLN A 166 -8.56 -9.01 -0.27
C GLN A 166 -7.89 -10.39 -0.12
N TYR A 167 -6.76 -10.45 0.57
CA TYR A 167 -6.10 -11.69 0.93
C TYR A 167 -6.98 -12.52 1.87
N SER A 168 -7.43 -11.94 2.99
CA SER A 168 -8.37 -12.62 3.89
C SER A 168 -9.72 -12.94 3.22
N ALA A 169 -10.19 -12.11 2.29
CA ALA A 169 -11.42 -12.38 1.53
C ALA A 169 -11.30 -13.65 0.68
N ALA A 170 -10.13 -13.90 0.08
CA ALA A 170 -9.88 -15.12 -0.68
C ALA A 170 -9.89 -16.37 0.22
N LEU A 171 -9.29 -16.28 1.40
CA LEU A 171 -9.24 -17.38 2.36
C LEU A 171 -10.59 -17.67 3.02
N ALA A 172 -11.43 -16.65 3.19
CA ALA A 172 -12.76 -16.79 3.77
C ALA A 172 -13.81 -17.31 2.78
N TYR A 173 -13.49 -17.41 1.49
CA TYR A 173 -14.46 -17.83 0.47
C TYR A 173 -14.68 -19.35 0.52
N GLU A 174 -15.88 -19.78 0.92
CA GLU A 174 -16.20 -21.20 1.15
C GLU A 174 -16.60 -21.94 -0.12
N ALA A 175 -17.04 -21.23 -1.18
CA ALA A 175 -17.48 -21.88 -2.40
C ALA A 175 -16.32 -22.57 -3.15
N GLU A 176 -15.09 -22.13 -2.91
CA GLU A 176 -13.89 -22.72 -3.49
C GLU A 176 -12.66 -22.44 -2.61
N THR A 177 -11.81 -23.45 -2.38
CA THR A 177 -10.66 -23.30 -1.47
C THR A 177 -9.46 -22.72 -2.21
N PHE A 178 -9.09 -21.49 -1.84
CA PHE A 178 -7.89 -20.81 -2.30
C PHE A 178 -6.75 -20.98 -1.28
N PRO A 179 -5.65 -21.68 -1.63
CA PRO A 179 -4.54 -21.87 -0.70
C PRO A 179 -3.74 -20.57 -0.50
N SER A 180 -3.36 -20.31 0.75
CA SER A 180 -2.30 -19.34 1.03
C SER A 180 -0.94 -19.94 0.64
N LEU A 181 -0.15 -19.21 -0.14
CA LEU A 181 1.26 -19.54 -0.31
C LEU A 181 2.10 -18.96 0.83
N VAL A 182 2.03 -17.64 1.00
CA VAL A 182 2.88 -16.90 1.95
C VAL A 182 2.36 -15.48 2.14
N MET A 183 2.54 -14.90 3.33
CA MET A 183 2.31 -13.48 3.58
C MET A 183 3.62 -12.68 3.54
N THR A 184 3.53 -11.40 3.24
CA THR A 184 4.69 -10.50 3.31
C THR A 184 5.26 -10.43 4.73
N ASN A 185 4.44 -10.59 5.77
CA ASN A 185 4.91 -10.67 7.16
C ASN A 185 5.92 -11.81 7.35
N ASN A 186 5.83 -12.86 6.53
CA ASN A 186 6.70 -14.01 6.62
C ASN A 186 8.03 -13.81 5.89
N ILE A 187 8.01 -13.21 4.69
CA ILE A 187 9.20 -13.13 3.81
C ILE A 187 9.79 -11.72 3.65
N PHE A 188 9.09 -10.71 4.16
CA PHE A 188 9.50 -9.30 4.23
C PHE A 188 9.02 -8.70 5.57
N PRO A 189 9.47 -9.24 6.73
CA PRO A 189 9.04 -8.71 8.01
C PRO A 189 9.40 -7.22 8.13
N ASP A 190 8.52 -6.43 8.75
CA ASP A 190 8.68 -5.01 9.05
C ASP A 190 8.87 -4.06 7.82
N HIS A 191 8.59 -4.52 6.60
CA HIS A 191 8.78 -3.68 5.40
C HIS A 191 7.86 -2.45 5.42
N THR A 192 8.29 -1.32 4.84
CA THR A 192 7.36 -0.18 4.70
C THR A 192 6.31 -0.46 3.61
N CYS A 193 5.04 -0.61 3.99
CA CYS A 193 3.93 -0.75 3.06
C CYS A 193 3.24 0.60 2.78
N CYS A 194 2.42 1.13 3.71
CA CYS A 194 1.71 2.40 3.55
C CYS A 194 2.29 3.54 4.40
N ILE A 195 2.20 4.75 3.85
CA ILE A 195 2.69 5.99 4.46
C ILE A 195 1.64 7.10 4.42
N ILE A 196 1.89 8.16 5.19
CA ILE A 196 1.16 9.43 5.11
C ILE A 196 1.98 10.41 4.27
N GLY A 197 1.51 10.67 3.05
CA GLY A 197 2.11 11.60 2.10
C GLY A 197 1.46 12.98 2.16
N THR A 198 2.23 14.01 1.83
CA THR A 198 1.74 15.38 1.74
C THR A 198 2.57 16.24 0.79
N ASN A 199 2.06 17.42 0.44
CA ASN A 199 2.81 18.48 -0.21
C ASN A 199 3.22 19.53 0.83
N ALA A 200 4.51 19.80 0.98
CA ALA A 200 5.05 20.77 1.94
C ALA A 200 4.43 22.17 1.81
N ALA A 201 4.05 22.57 0.59
CA ALA A 201 3.41 23.85 0.32
C ALA A 201 2.10 24.03 1.10
N SER A 202 1.36 22.93 1.35
CA SER A 202 0.08 22.94 2.09
C SER A 202 0.21 23.39 3.54
N TRP A 203 1.40 23.32 4.14
CA TRP A 203 1.59 23.51 5.58
C TRP A 203 2.45 24.70 5.97
N SER A 204 3.03 25.40 5.00
CA SER A 204 3.85 26.60 5.23
C SER A 204 3.19 27.67 6.11
N LYS A 205 1.84 27.70 6.16
CA LYS A 205 1.04 28.66 6.92
C LYS A 205 0.09 28.01 7.94
N ASN A 206 0.09 26.68 8.06
CA ASN A 206 -0.86 25.94 8.88
C ASN A 206 -0.29 24.61 9.42
N SER A 207 0.98 24.62 9.84
CA SER A 207 1.63 23.41 10.37
C SER A 207 0.90 22.82 11.58
N GLU A 208 0.29 23.68 12.41
CA GLU A 208 -0.47 23.26 13.59
C GLU A 208 -1.61 22.29 13.24
N ALA A 209 -2.32 22.50 12.12
CA ALA A 209 -3.38 21.59 11.70
C ALA A 209 -2.84 20.20 11.32
N LEU A 210 -1.66 20.12 10.70
CA LEU A 210 -1.00 18.84 10.41
C LEU A 210 -0.53 18.15 11.70
N GLU A 211 0.05 18.90 12.64
CA GLU A 211 0.48 18.37 13.94
C GLU A 211 -0.72 17.79 14.73
N VAL A 212 -1.86 18.50 14.72
CA VAL A 212 -3.14 18.03 15.28
C VAL A 212 -3.65 16.79 14.56
N PHE A 213 -3.65 16.77 13.23
CA PHE A 213 -4.05 15.60 12.47
C PHE A 213 -3.23 14.37 12.86
N LEU A 214 -1.90 14.52 12.89
CA LEU A 214 -0.99 13.42 13.25
C LEU A 214 -1.18 12.98 14.70
N LYS A 215 -1.41 13.91 15.64
CA LYS A 215 -1.72 13.58 17.04
C LYS A 215 -2.97 12.71 17.15
N VAL A 216 -4.06 13.12 16.51
CA VAL A 216 -5.32 12.35 16.54
C VAL A 216 -5.14 11.00 15.85
N TYR A 217 -4.39 10.95 14.75
CA TYR A 217 -4.07 9.70 14.08
C TYR A 217 -3.25 8.74 14.96
N VAL A 218 -2.22 9.26 15.67
CA VAL A 218 -1.43 8.50 16.65
C VAL A 218 -2.33 7.91 17.74
N ASP A 219 -3.23 8.72 18.30
CA ASP A 219 -4.17 8.26 19.33
C ASP A 219 -5.08 7.15 18.80
N ALA A 220 -5.60 7.30 17.59
CA ALA A 220 -6.44 6.28 16.97
C ALA A 220 -5.67 4.98 16.70
N VAL A 221 -4.42 5.06 16.21
CA VAL A 221 -3.58 3.86 16.04
C VAL A 221 -3.33 3.16 17.38
N ASN A 222 -3.05 3.91 18.45
CA ASN A 222 -2.88 3.34 19.78
C ASN A 222 -4.18 2.65 20.28
N GLU A 223 -5.33 3.30 20.11
CA GLU A 223 -6.62 2.74 20.51
C GLU A 223 -6.99 1.47 19.73
N ILE A 224 -6.79 1.45 18.40
CA ILE A 224 -7.06 0.22 17.63
C ILE A 224 -6.09 -0.90 18.01
N ASN A 225 -4.82 -0.60 18.31
CA ASN A 225 -3.87 -1.63 18.75
C ASN A 225 -4.24 -2.19 20.13
N VAL A 226 -4.78 -1.37 21.04
CA VAL A 226 -5.36 -1.87 22.30
C VAL A 226 -6.57 -2.76 22.03
N ALA A 227 -7.48 -2.32 21.14
CA ALA A 227 -8.67 -3.08 20.77
C ALA A 227 -8.33 -4.43 20.11
N LEU A 228 -7.30 -4.49 19.26
CA LEU A 228 -6.84 -5.72 18.61
C LEU A 228 -6.27 -6.74 19.61
N ASN A 229 -5.71 -6.26 20.73
CA ASN A 229 -5.21 -7.11 21.82
C ASN A 229 -6.33 -7.61 22.76
N ASP A 230 -7.49 -6.95 22.80
CA ASP A 230 -8.68 -7.41 23.52
C ASP A 230 -9.89 -7.46 22.59
N THR A 231 -10.01 -8.56 21.85
CA THR A 231 -11.08 -8.78 20.88
C THR A 231 -12.47 -8.95 21.53
N SER A 232 -12.57 -8.91 22.86
CA SER A 232 -13.84 -8.92 23.60
C SER A 232 -14.34 -7.52 23.97
N SER A 233 -13.49 -6.49 23.80
CA SER A 233 -13.77 -5.11 24.16
C SER A 233 -14.83 -4.45 23.29
N ALA A 234 -15.49 -3.42 23.84
CA ALA A 234 -16.40 -2.56 23.08
C ALA A 234 -15.66 -1.79 21.96
N ASP A 235 -14.38 -1.46 22.18
CA ASP A 235 -13.55 -0.80 21.17
C ASP A 235 -13.25 -1.72 19.98
N TYR A 236 -13.02 -3.02 20.21
CA TYR A 236 -12.88 -3.98 19.12
C TYR A 236 -14.19 -4.17 18.35
N ALA A 237 -15.32 -4.23 19.05
CA ALA A 237 -16.63 -4.27 18.40
C ALA A 237 -16.87 -3.03 17.52
N THR A 238 -16.46 -1.85 18.00
CA THR A 238 -16.49 -0.60 17.23
C THR A 238 -15.57 -0.68 16.02
N LEU A 239 -14.32 -1.12 16.19
CA LEU A 239 -13.35 -1.28 15.10
C LEU A 239 -13.87 -2.20 14.00
N LEU A 240 -14.50 -3.33 14.36
CA LEU A 240 -15.10 -4.25 13.40
C LEU A 240 -16.28 -3.63 12.64
N GLN A 241 -17.09 -2.80 13.31
CA GLN A 241 -18.16 -2.05 12.65
C GLN A 241 -17.61 -1.01 11.67
N VAL A 242 -16.53 -0.31 12.03
CA VAL A 242 -15.84 0.62 11.13
C VAL A 242 -15.29 -0.13 9.92
N ALA A 243 -14.66 -1.30 10.12
CA ALA A 243 -14.16 -2.14 9.03
C ALA A 243 -15.30 -2.55 8.10
N ALA A 244 -16.41 -3.06 8.64
CA ALA A 244 -17.58 -3.47 7.85
C ALA A 244 -18.22 -2.32 7.06
N LYS A 245 -18.10 -1.07 7.54
CA LYS A 245 -18.62 0.13 6.86
C LYS A 245 -17.69 0.67 5.78
N ARG A 246 -16.37 0.52 5.95
CA ARG A 246 -15.36 1.27 5.19
C ARG A 246 -14.51 0.42 4.27
N VAL A 247 -14.36 -0.87 4.55
CA VAL A 247 -13.59 -1.81 3.75
C VAL A 247 -14.48 -2.41 2.66
N VAL A 248 -13.98 -2.45 1.43
CA VAL A 248 -14.71 -3.03 0.30
C VAL A 248 -14.41 -4.52 0.23
N MET A 249 -15.47 -5.34 0.28
CA MET A 249 -15.40 -6.79 0.13
C MET A 249 -16.14 -7.21 -1.14
N PRO A 250 -15.70 -8.31 -1.80
CA PRO A 250 -16.40 -8.87 -2.96
C PRO A 250 -17.87 -9.15 -2.67
N ASP A 251 -18.73 -8.96 -3.65
CA ASP A 251 -20.16 -9.25 -3.52
C ASP A 251 -20.46 -10.75 -3.42
N ALA A 252 -19.52 -11.58 -3.89
CA ALA A 252 -19.60 -13.04 -3.83
C ALA A 252 -19.54 -13.60 -2.40
N LEU A 253 -19.00 -12.85 -1.43
CA LEU A 253 -18.94 -13.30 -0.03
C LEU A 253 -20.27 -13.06 0.69
N THR A 254 -20.70 -14.05 1.45
CA THR A 254 -21.78 -13.95 2.42
C THR A 254 -21.41 -13.00 3.57
N PRO A 255 -22.40 -12.49 4.34
CA PRO A 255 -22.10 -11.64 5.50
C PRO A 255 -21.19 -12.30 6.55
N ALA A 256 -21.27 -13.62 6.71
CA ALA A 256 -20.42 -14.37 7.63
C ALA A 256 -18.96 -14.40 7.15
N GLU A 257 -18.74 -14.72 5.87
CA GLU A 257 -17.40 -14.73 5.26
C GLU A 257 -16.79 -13.32 5.26
N LYS A 258 -17.57 -12.27 4.96
CA LYS A 258 -17.11 -10.87 5.08
C LYS A 258 -16.65 -10.56 6.49
N THR A 259 -17.41 -10.98 7.50
CA THR A 259 -17.07 -10.77 8.91
C THR A 259 -15.76 -11.46 9.28
N GLU A 260 -15.56 -12.70 8.83
CA GLU A 260 -14.33 -13.42 9.08
C GLU A 260 -13.14 -12.79 8.36
N ALA A 261 -13.33 -12.37 7.11
CA ALA A 261 -12.31 -11.66 6.35
C ALA A 261 -11.90 -10.35 7.02
N TYR A 262 -12.83 -9.56 7.58
CA TYR A 262 -12.50 -8.36 8.35
C TYR A 262 -11.65 -8.68 9.58
N LYS A 263 -12.02 -9.70 10.36
CA LYS A 263 -11.28 -10.09 11.56
C LYS A 263 -9.86 -10.55 11.21
N SER A 264 -9.73 -11.42 10.22
CA SER A 264 -8.44 -11.91 9.76
C SER A 264 -7.57 -10.76 9.25
N ALA A 265 -8.10 -9.89 8.40
CA ALA A 265 -7.37 -8.76 7.86
C ALA A 265 -6.93 -7.77 8.95
N LEU A 266 -7.79 -7.50 9.95
CA LEU A 266 -7.43 -6.67 11.10
C LEU A 266 -6.27 -7.24 11.92
N GLN A 267 -6.17 -8.56 12.03
CA GLN A 267 -5.10 -9.23 12.78
C GLN A 267 -3.80 -9.40 11.97
N ASN A 268 -3.91 -9.48 10.64
CA ASN A 268 -2.76 -9.66 9.76
C ASN A 268 -1.97 -8.37 9.51
N VAL A 269 -2.59 -7.20 9.72
CA VAL A 269 -1.96 -5.89 9.50
C VAL A 269 -1.38 -5.35 10.81
N THR A 270 -0.08 -5.04 10.81
CA THR A 270 0.52 -4.24 11.89
C THR A 270 0.30 -2.76 11.63
N TYR A 271 -0.54 -2.12 12.43
CA TYR A 271 -0.83 -0.68 12.34
C TYR A 271 0.20 0.13 13.13
N VAL A 272 0.86 1.07 12.44
CA VAL A 272 1.90 1.92 13.01
C VAL A 272 1.77 3.36 12.51
N TYR A 273 2.24 4.33 13.30
CA TYR A 273 2.32 5.74 12.89
C TYR A 273 3.78 6.22 12.75
N ALA A 274 4.71 5.56 13.43
CA ALA A 274 6.14 5.87 13.47
C ALA A 274 6.95 4.58 13.70
N ASP A 275 8.29 4.68 13.71
CA ASP A 275 9.16 3.52 13.94
C ASP A 275 9.00 2.96 15.36
N SER A 276 8.94 1.64 15.46
CA SER A 276 8.66 0.87 16.68
C SER A 276 9.61 1.16 17.84
N ASN A 277 10.89 1.38 17.56
CA ASN A 277 11.92 1.46 18.60
C ASN A 277 11.99 2.81 19.32
N LYS A 278 11.48 3.91 18.73
CA LYS A 278 11.72 5.28 19.25
C LYS A 278 10.63 6.30 18.94
N GLY A 279 9.58 5.95 18.19
CA GLY A 279 8.62 6.92 17.66
C GLY A 279 9.23 7.89 16.64
N SER A 280 10.43 7.59 16.11
CA SER A 280 11.05 8.37 15.03
C SER A 280 10.54 7.96 13.65
N LEU A 281 11.07 8.58 12.58
CA LEU A 281 10.92 8.09 11.19
C LEU A 281 12.29 7.80 10.55
N ASN A 282 13.28 7.38 11.35
CA ASN A 282 14.62 7.04 10.88
C ASN A 282 14.65 5.70 10.13
N ASP A 283 13.95 4.68 10.62
CA ASP A 283 13.86 3.41 9.91
C ASP A 283 13.07 3.63 8.62
N LEU A 284 12.04 4.48 8.65
CA LEU A 284 11.31 4.86 7.44
C LEU A 284 12.22 5.56 6.41
N ARG A 285 13.19 6.39 6.85
CA ARG A 285 14.18 6.98 5.93
C ARG A 285 15.04 5.91 5.26
N ASN A 286 15.49 4.92 6.03
CA ASN A 286 16.29 3.83 5.49
C ASN A 286 15.48 3.01 4.48
N ASP A 287 14.22 2.70 4.80
CA ASP A 287 13.31 1.97 3.92
C ASP A 287 13.05 2.74 2.63
N ILE A 288 12.77 4.04 2.72
CA ILE A 288 12.53 4.89 1.54
C ILE A 288 13.78 5.03 0.68
N ALA A 289 14.98 5.09 1.27
CA ALA A 289 16.23 5.09 0.50
C ALA A 289 16.42 3.77 -0.27
N ALA A 290 16.19 2.63 0.39
CA ALA A 290 16.29 1.31 -0.23
C ALA A 290 15.23 1.10 -1.33
N ILE A 291 13.99 1.53 -1.08
CA ILE A 291 12.90 1.50 -2.05
C ILE A 291 13.26 2.34 -3.27
N ALA A 292 13.73 3.58 -3.09
CA ALA A 292 14.12 4.46 -4.20
C ALA A 292 15.24 3.84 -5.06
N GLU A 293 16.24 3.24 -4.43
CA GLU A 293 17.33 2.55 -5.13
C GLU A 293 16.84 1.30 -5.89
N SER A 294 16.02 0.45 -5.26
CA SER A 294 15.45 -0.75 -5.89
C SER A 294 14.58 -0.39 -7.11
N LEU A 295 13.76 0.65 -6.98
CA LEU A 295 12.88 1.14 -8.04
C LEU A 295 13.65 1.75 -9.23
N TYR A 296 14.77 2.43 -8.96
CA TYR A 296 15.67 2.89 -10.02
C TYR A 296 16.35 1.72 -10.71
N ASN A 297 16.90 0.77 -9.96
CA ASN A 297 17.61 -0.40 -10.49
C ASN A 297 16.70 -1.35 -11.30
N SER A 298 15.39 -1.33 -11.03
CA SER A 298 14.37 -2.07 -11.80
C SER A 298 13.80 -1.29 -12.99
N GLY A 299 14.24 -0.05 -13.21
CA GLY A 299 13.79 0.80 -14.32
C GLY A 299 12.41 1.42 -14.14
N GLN A 300 11.81 1.35 -12.94
CA GLN A 300 10.54 2.01 -12.63
C GLN A 300 10.71 3.50 -12.40
N ILE A 301 11.91 3.92 -12.00
CA ILE A 301 12.29 5.34 -11.86
C ILE A 301 13.36 5.66 -12.90
N GLY A 302 13.14 6.72 -13.67
CA GLY A 302 14.04 7.14 -14.74
C GLY A 302 15.22 8.00 -14.31
N LYS A 303 15.19 8.54 -13.08
CA LYS A 303 16.21 9.42 -12.51
C LYS A 303 16.77 8.86 -11.22
N SER A 304 18.10 8.80 -11.12
CA SER A 304 18.81 8.43 -9.89
C SER A 304 18.74 9.56 -8.85
N ALA A 305 19.14 9.27 -7.61
CA ALA A 305 19.32 10.31 -6.59
C ALA A 305 20.28 11.42 -7.05
N SER A 306 21.37 11.06 -7.77
CA SER A 306 22.31 12.05 -8.31
C SER A 306 21.73 12.91 -9.42
N ASP A 307 20.84 12.38 -10.27
CA ASP A 307 20.15 13.17 -11.29
C ASP A 307 19.21 14.22 -10.66
N LEU A 308 18.73 13.96 -9.44
CA LEU A 308 17.89 14.86 -8.64
C LEU A 308 18.71 15.80 -7.72
N GLY A 309 20.04 15.76 -7.80
CA GLY A 309 20.96 16.64 -7.08
C GLY A 309 21.42 16.14 -5.71
N PHE A 310 21.08 14.91 -5.31
CA PHE A 310 21.49 14.34 -4.01
C PHE A 310 22.79 13.54 -4.14
N ASN A 311 23.61 13.48 -3.09
CA ASN A 311 24.83 12.65 -3.11
C ASN A 311 24.54 11.15 -2.93
N SER A 312 23.37 10.82 -2.37
CA SER A 312 22.97 9.44 -2.09
C SER A 312 21.45 9.32 -1.98
N TYR A 313 20.93 8.09 -2.08
CA TYR A 313 19.52 7.80 -1.77
C TYR A 313 19.17 8.11 -0.30
N ALA A 314 20.14 8.02 0.62
CA ALA A 314 19.97 8.40 2.01
C ALA A 314 19.73 9.92 2.17
N ASP A 315 20.46 10.76 1.43
CA ASP A 315 20.24 12.21 1.42
C ASP A 315 18.87 12.58 0.83
N LEU A 316 18.47 11.90 -0.26
CA LEU A 316 17.14 12.03 -0.83
C LEU A 316 16.06 11.66 0.19
N ALA A 317 16.17 10.50 0.84
CA ALA A 317 15.20 10.04 1.82
C ALA A 317 15.14 10.95 3.05
N LYS A 318 16.27 11.54 3.48
CA LYS A 318 16.31 12.52 4.57
C LYS A 318 15.52 13.79 4.23
N LYS A 319 15.55 14.24 2.97
CA LYS A 319 14.72 15.36 2.48
C LYS A 319 13.26 14.96 2.34
N PHE A 320 13.02 13.72 1.88
CA PHE A 320 11.69 13.24 1.56
C PHE A 320 10.85 12.91 2.80
N VAL A 321 11.47 12.32 3.83
CA VAL A 321 10.82 11.95 5.09
C VAL A 321 11.04 13.03 6.14
N ASP A 322 9.99 13.82 6.38
CA ASP A 322 9.99 14.94 7.32
C ASP A 322 9.40 14.51 8.67
N SER A 323 10.29 14.19 9.62
CA SER A 323 9.91 13.71 10.95
C SER A 323 9.43 14.80 11.89
N LYS A 324 9.63 16.09 11.58
CA LYS A 324 9.38 17.18 12.54
C LYS A 324 7.92 17.24 13.00
N TYR A 325 6.98 16.93 12.10
CA TYR A 325 5.55 16.95 12.42
C TYR A 325 5.14 15.78 13.32
N MET A 326 5.67 14.59 13.05
CA MET A 326 5.44 13.41 13.88
C MET A 326 6.09 13.55 15.26
N GLU A 327 7.33 14.06 15.32
CA GLU A 327 8.02 14.36 16.58
C GLU A 327 7.21 15.33 17.44
N LYS A 328 6.61 16.35 16.82
CA LYS A 328 5.73 17.30 17.51
C LYS A 328 4.42 16.67 17.97
N ALA A 329 3.81 15.81 17.15
CA ALA A 329 2.62 15.04 17.54
C ALA A 329 2.89 14.15 18.76
N LEU A 330 4.08 13.54 18.83
CA LEU A 330 4.47 12.64 19.92
C LEU A 330 4.94 13.37 21.18
N SER A 331 5.30 14.66 21.11
CA SER A 331 5.74 15.42 22.29
C SER A 331 4.61 15.66 23.31
N GLY A 332 3.35 15.49 22.90
CA GLY A 332 2.17 15.75 23.74
C GLY A 332 1.79 17.23 23.88
N ASP A 333 2.53 18.14 23.22
CA ASP A 333 2.29 19.59 23.30
C ASP A 333 1.29 20.12 22.25
N VAL A 334 0.57 19.21 21.59
CA VAL A 334 -0.40 19.54 20.55
C VAL A 334 -1.71 19.99 21.20
N LYS A 335 -2.12 21.22 20.88
CA LYS A 335 -3.34 21.84 21.44
C LYS A 335 -4.47 21.81 20.43
N LYS A 336 -5.71 21.84 20.95
CA LYS A 336 -6.91 22.11 20.16
C LYS A 336 -6.74 23.41 19.36
N LEU A 337 -7.14 23.39 18.08
CA LEU A 337 -7.04 24.54 17.20
C LEU A 337 -8.02 25.64 17.64
N GLU A 338 -7.62 26.91 17.56
CA GLU A 338 -8.48 28.04 17.97
C GLU A 338 -9.76 28.17 17.13
N LYS A 339 -9.70 27.73 15.87
CA LYS A 339 -10.79 27.76 14.90
C LYS A 339 -10.90 26.43 14.18
N LEU A 340 -12.09 26.17 13.63
CA LEU A 340 -12.31 25.03 12.76
C LEU A 340 -11.34 25.09 11.57
N ASN A 341 -10.60 24.01 11.36
CA ASN A 341 -9.80 23.77 10.18
C ASN A 341 -10.36 22.59 9.40
N ILE A 342 -10.27 22.64 8.07
CA ILE A 342 -10.71 21.56 7.19
C ILE A 342 -9.45 20.98 6.54
N ILE A 343 -9.29 19.66 6.63
CA ILE A 343 -8.22 18.93 5.93
C ILE A 343 -8.86 18.00 4.90
N ASN A 344 -8.42 18.13 3.66
CA ASN A 344 -8.74 17.23 2.58
C ASN A 344 -7.78 16.03 2.61
N VAL A 345 -8.30 14.82 2.75
CA VAL A 345 -7.52 13.58 2.87
C VAL A 345 -7.86 12.65 1.71
N ALA A 346 -6.89 12.37 0.85
CA ALA A 346 -7.02 11.35 -0.19
C ALA A 346 -6.74 9.95 0.40
N VAL A 347 -7.61 9.00 0.08
CA VAL A 347 -7.61 7.63 0.63
C VAL A 347 -7.79 6.61 -0.48
N ILE A 348 -7.32 5.39 -0.28
CA ILE A 348 -7.62 4.28 -1.20
C ILE A 348 -8.97 3.71 -0.79
N SER A 349 -9.89 3.61 -1.75
CA SER A 349 -11.24 3.13 -1.50
C SER A 349 -11.21 1.70 -0.98
N GLY A 350 -11.85 1.47 0.18
CA GLY A 350 -11.98 0.12 0.74
C GLY A 350 -10.73 -0.44 1.42
N ASP A 351 -9.67 0.36 1.60
CA ASP A 351 -8.38 -0.13 2.08
C ASP A 351 -8.32 -0.22 3.62
N ILE A 352 -8.16 -1.45 4.15
CA ILE A 352 -8.17 -1.70 5.59
C ILE A 352 -6.93 -1.16 6.30
N HIS A 353 -5.82 -0.99 5.57
CA HIS A 353 -4.61 -0.34 6.07
C HIS A 353 -4.88 1.05 6.65
N GLN A 354 -5.96 1.71 6.19
CA GLN A 354 -6.32 3.07 6.56
C GLN A 354 -7.36 3.11 7.70
N ILE A 355 -7.60 1.98 8.38
CA ILE A 355 -8.69 1.85 9.37
C ILE A 355 -8.56 2.80 10.54
N ALA A 356 -7.34 3.16 10.98
CA ALA A 356 -7.13 4.12 12.07
C ALA A 356 -7.72 5.50 11.74
N LEU A 357 -7.59 5.97 10.49
CA LEU A 357 -8.21 7.23 10.04
C LEU A 357 -9.73 7.14 10.17
N TRP A 358 -10.31 6.04 9.69
CA TRP A 358 -11.76 5.84 9.73
C TRP A 358 -12.27 5.69 11.16
N TYR A 359 -11.54 4.98 12.02
CA TYR A 359 -11.85 4.82 13.44
C TYR A 359 -11.90 6.19 14.14
N ALA A 360 -10.90 7.04 13.89
CA ALA A 360 -10.85 8.41 14.41
C ALA A 360 -12.04 9.27 13.94
N ILE A 361 -12.39 9.19 12.65
CA ILE A 361 -13.55 9.91 12.09
C ILE A 361 -14.85 9.44 12.73
N GLU A 362 -15.07 8.12 12.84
CA GLU A 362 -16.33 7.58 13.36
C GLU A 362 -16.49 7.82 14.87
N LYS A 363 -15.38 7.93 15.61
CA LYS A 363 -15.39 8.30 17.04
C LYS A 363 -15.44 9.81 17.29
N GLY A 364 -15.35 10.64 16.24
CA GLY A 364 -15.37 12.10 16.40
C GLY A 364 -14.08 12.69 16.97
N MET A 365 -12.95 11.97 16.89
CA MET A 365 -11.70 12.34 17.55
C MET A 365 -11.08 13.61 16.94
N PHE A 366 -11.31 13.87 15.65
CA PHE A 366 -10.79 15.07 14.98
C PHE A 366 -11.59 16.32 15.38
N GLU A 367 -12.90 16.17 15.55
CA GLU A 367 -13.83 17.23 15.92
C GLU A 367 -13.52 17.79 17.32
N GLU A 368 -13.03 16.94 18.23
CA GLU A 368 -12.54 17.35 19.55
C GLU A 368 -11.43 18.42 19.46
N TYR A 369 -10.63 18.40 18.39
CA TYR A 369 -9.54 19.33 18.14
C TYR A 369 -9.89 20.48 17.19
N ASN A 370 -11.18 20.70 16.89
CA ASN A 370 -11.65 21.65 15.88
C ASN A 370 -11.08 21.35 14.47
N LEU A 371 -11.03 20.06 14.12
CA LEU A 371 -10.57 19.60 12.81
C LEU A 371 -11.69 18.82 12.10
N GLU A 372 -12.05 19.23 10.89
CA GLU A 372 -12.98 18.53 10.01
C GLU A 372 -12.19 17.80 8.92
N ILE A 373 -12.45 16.49 8.75
CA ILE A 373 -11.80 15.67 7.74
C ILE A 373 -12.74 15.45 6.54
N LYS A 374 -12.31 15.86 5.36
CA LYS A 374 -12.98 15.58 4.09
C LYS A 374 -12.21 14.54 3.31
N THR A 375 -12.79 13.37 3.09
CA THR A 375 -12.11 12.27 2.41
C THR A 375 -12.41 12.20 0.92
N PHE A 376 -11.38 11.89 0.12
CA PHE A 376 -11.46 11.72 -1.33
C PHE A 376 -10.98 10.31 -1.68
N ALA A 377 -11.92 9.41 -1.92
CA ALA A 377 -11.61 8.01 -2.24
C ALA A 377 -11.09 7.87 -3.68
N GLN A 378 -9.99 7.12 -3.82
CA GLN A 378 -9.34 6.83 -5.09
C GLN A 378 -9.14 5.32 -5.26
N GLY A 379 -9.00 4.86 -6.51
CA GLY A 379 -8.88 3.43 -6.81
C GLY A 379 -7.51 2.81 -6.48
N ASN A 380 -6.46 3.62 -6.33
CA ASN A 380 -5.10 3.15 -6.06
C ASN A 380 -4.17 4.28 -5.57
N GLY A 381 -2.96 3.91 -5.13
CA GLY A 381 -1.93 4.84 -4.66
C GLY A 381 -1.52 5.94 -5.65
N PRO A 382 -1.26 5.63 -6.94
CA PRO A 382 -0.98 6.68 -7.95
C PRO A 382 -2.09 7.73 -8.10
N ALA A 383 -3.36 7.33 -7.98
CA ALA A 383 -4.49 8.27 -8.01
C ALA A 383 -4.54 9.14 -6.74
N VAL A 384 -4.23 8.58 -5.57
CA VAL A 384 -4.04 9.37 -4.32
C VAL A 384 -2.92 10.40 -4.49
N PHE A 385 -1.78 9.99 -5.06
CA PHE A 385 -0.66 10.90 -5.34
C PHE A 385 -1.06 12.06 -6.24
N THR A 386 -1.85 11.79 -7.28
CA THR A 386 -2.31 12.83 -8.22
C THR A 386 -3.12 13.93 -7.52
N LEU A 387 -3.95 13.57 -6.53
CA LEU A 387 -4.68 14.57 -5.74
C LEU A 387 -3.78 15.41 -4.82
N LEU A 388 -2.72 14.82 -4.27
CA LEU A 388 -1.71 15.56 -3.49
C LEU A 388 -0.94 16.55 -4.37
N GLU A 389 -0.55 16.11 -5.55
CA GLU A 389 0.18 16.91 -6.53
C GLU A 389 -0.63 18.11 -7.03
N ASN A 390 -1.90 17.89 -7.37
CA ASN A 390 -2.78 18.95 -7.85
C ASN A 390 -3.25 19.90 -6.72
N GLY A 391 -2.92 19.60 -5.46
CA GLY A 391 -3.36 20.37 -4.29
C GLY A 391 -4.83 20.19 -3.94
N GLU A 392 -5.51 19.19 -4.51
CA GLU A 392 -6.89 18.84 -4.18
C GLU A 392 -6.98 18.19 -2.79
N ALA A 393 -5.95 17.43 -2.42
CA ALA A 393 -5.78 16.85 -1.09
C ALA A 393 -4.58 17.47 -0.36
N ASN A 394 -4.73 17.67 0.95
CA ASN A 394 -3.63 18.10 1.82
C ASN A 394 -2.82 16.90 2.32
N ILE A 395 -3.48 15.76 2.57
CA ILE A 395 -2.88 14.52 3.06
C ILE A 395 -3.31 13.36 2.17
N GLY A 396 -2.43 12.37 1.97
CA GLY A 396 -2.74 11.17 1.22
C GLY A 396 -2.26 9.91 1.94
N PHE A 397 -3.13 8.90 1.99
CA PHE A 397 -2.78 7.55 2.45
C PHE A 397 -2.51 6.67 1.23
N LEU A 398 -1.26 6.29 1.03
CA LEU A 398 -0.80 5.53 -0.14
C LEU A 398 0.44 4.71 0.18
N GLY A 399 0.78 3.77 -0.71
CA GLY A 399 2.00 2.98 -0.58
C GLY A 399 3.28 3.80 -0.72
N ALA A 400 4.35 3.36 -0.05
CA ALA A 400 5.68 3.95 -0.23
C ALA A 400 6.19 3.89 -1.69
N PRO A 401 6.00 2.80 -2.46
CA PRO A 401 6.39 2.77 -3.87
C PRO A 401 5.69 3.83 -4.74
N PRO A 402 4.35 3.94 -4.82
CA PRO A 402 3.72 4.96 -5.67
C PRO A 402 4.07 6.38 -5.23
N MET A 403 4.26 6.64 -3.94
CA MET A 403 4.74 7.95 -3.46
C MET A 403 6.16 8.25 -3.99
N THR A 404 7.06 7.27 -3.91
CA THR A 404 8.47 7.41 -4.34
C THR A 404 8.61 7.51 -5.87
N ILE A 405 7.98 6.60 -6.62
CA ILE A 405 8.03 6.55 -8.08
C ILE A 405 7.57 7.88 -8.67
N ASN A 406 6.39 8.36 -8.27
CA ASN A 406 5.82 9.57 -8.85
C ASN A 406 6.58 10.82 -8.42
N SER A 407 7.00 10.91 -7.15
CA SER A 407 7.75 12.08 -6.69
C SER A 407 9.10 12.22 -7.40
N MET A 408 9.84 11.13 -7.59
CA MET A 408 11.14 11.15 -8.27
C MET A 408 11.00 11.38 -9.78
N ASN A 409 10.12 10.66 -10.46
CA ASN A 409 9.94 10.80 -11.91
C ASN A 409 9.40 12.19 -12.32
N LYS A 410 8.68 12.87 -11.41
CA LYS A 410 8.16 14.22 -11.62
C LYS A 410 9.02 15.32 -10.99
N GLU A 411 10.17 14.96 -10.42
CA GLU A 411 11.12 15.91 -9.83
C GLU A 411 10.49 16.78 -8.72
N LEU A 412 9.53 16.22 -7.97
CA LEU A 412 8.89 16.89 -6.82
C LEU A 412 9.71 16.75 -5.53
N ILE A 413 10.89 16.16 -5.63
CA ILE A 413 11.93 16.08 -4.60
C ILE A 413 13.27 16.32 -5.28
N THR A 414 13.89 17.46 -4.99
CA THR A 414 15.23 17.84 -5.45
C THR A 414 16.04 18.40 -4.28
N ALA A 415 17.37 18.39 -4.40
CA ALA A 415 18.29 18.83 -3.34
C ALA A 415 18.18 20.31 -2.96
#